data_AF-A0A8C1N4L4-F1
#
_entry.id   AF-A0A8C1N4L4-F1
#
_cell.length_a   1.000
_cell.length_b   1.000
_cell.length_c   1.000
_cell.angle_alpha   90.00
_cell.angle_beta   90.00
_cell.angle_gamma   90.00
#
_symmetry.space_group_name_H-M   'P 1'
#
loop_
_entity.id
_entity.type
_entity.pdbx_description
1 polymer ?
#
loop_
_entity_poly.entity_id
_entity_poly.type
_entity_poly.pdbx_seq_one_letter_code
_entity_poly.pdbx_strand_id
1 'polypeptide(L)'
;MEGEKDRRRPTLPDALILALHIQQLEIGAFTMTSGAYKWPKLRNIARVVSQIHAFQERLYPYPPDPELQAYLRGRLARFGRCDIPLLASDNHINFSQMPAARRIHDTLRRVKASFQ
;
A
#
# COMPACT_ATOMS: atom_id res chain seq x y z
N MET A 1 -24.07 -3.23 26.24
CA MET A 1 -22.65 -3.25 26.62
C MET A 1 -21.86 -3.09 25.34
N GLU A 2 -21.46 -1.85 25.07
CA GLU A 2 -20.77 -1.40 23.87
C GLU A 2 -19.41 -2.09 23.84
N GLY A 3 -19.21 -2.98 22.87
CA GLY A 3 -18.00 -3.79 22.75
C GLY A 3 -16.78 -2.89 22.74
N GLU A 4 -15.79 -3.24 23.57
CA GLU A 4 -14.47 -2.62 23.60
C GLU A 4 -14.00 -2.39 22.16
N LYS A 5 -14.05 -1.13 21.72
CA LYS A 5 -13.39 -0.67 20.50
C LYS A 5 -11.91 -0.81 20.79
N ASP A 6 -11.39 -2.01 20.54
CA ASP A 6 -9.99 -2.36 20.47
C ASP A 6 -9.26 -1.13 19.93
N ARG A 7 -8.54 -0.45 20.83
CA ARG A 7 -7.77 0.77 20.58
C ARG A 7 -6.58 0.38 19.70
N ARG A 8 -6.86 -0.11 18.49
CA ARG A 8 -5.85 -0.50 17.51
C ARG A 8 -4.98 0.71 17.25
N ARG A 9 -3.68 0.52 17.39
CA ARG A 9 -2.67 1.55 17.15
C ARG A 9 -2.91 2.16 15.75
N PRO A 10 -2.63 3.47 15.56
CA PRO A 10 -2.65 4.06 14.24
C PRO A 10 -1.74 3.24 13.31
N THR A 11 -2.24 2.94 12.12
CA THR A 11 -1.56 2.12 11.11
C THR A 11 -1.60 2.84 9.78
N LEU A 12 -0.47 2.87 9.06
CA LEU A 12 -0.38 3.35 7.69
C LEU A 12 -0.38 2.14 6.74
N PRO A 13 -1.52 1.81 6.11
CA PRO A 13 -1.55 0.76 5.10
C PRO A 13 -0.80 1.21 3.84
N ASP A 14 -0.34 0.25 3.05
CA ASP A 14 0.21 0.53 1.72
C ASP A 14 -0.91 1.01 0.78
N ALA A 15 -0.78 2.26 0.33
CA ALA A 15 -1.74 2.90 -0.57
C ALA A 15 -1.86 2.17 -1.91
N LEU A 16 -0.78 1.56 -2.41
CA LEU A 16 -0.78 0.84 -3.68
C LEU A 16 -1.66 -0.41 -3.59
N ILE A 17 -1.55 -1.18 -2.50
CA ILE A 17 -2.37 -2.38 -2.29
C ILE A 17 -3.86 -2.03 -2.25
N LEU A 18 -4.21 -0.94 -1.55
CA LEU A 18 -5.59 -0.45 -1.47
C LEU A 18 -6.12 0.01 -2.83
N ALA A 19 -5.30 0.75 -3.59
CA ALA A 19 -5.65 1.20 -4.93
C ALA A 19 -5.88 0.03 -5.90
N LEU A 20 -4.98 -0.97 -5.88
CA LEU A 20 -5.12 -2.19 -6.67
C LEU A 20 -6.39 -2.96 -6.28
N HIS A 21 -6.72 -3.02 -4.99
CA HIS A 21 -7.93 -3.67 -4.53
C HIS A 21 -9.20 -2.97 -5.05
N ILE A 22 -9.24 -1.64 -4.99
CA ILE A 22 -10.34 -0.87 -5.59
C ILE A 22 -10.41 -1.14 -7.09
N GLN A 23 -9.29 -1.03 -7.81
CA GLN A 23 -9.24 -1.29 -9.25
C GLN A 23 -9.80 -2.67 -9.60
N GLN A 24 -9.45 -3.71 -8.85
CA GLN A 24 -10.00 -5.06 -9.04
C GLN A 24 -11.53 -5.10 -8.90
N LEU A 25 -12.10 -4.36 -7.94
CA LEU A 25 -13.55 -4.24 -7.77
C LEU A 25 -14.21 -3.47 -8.92
N GLU A 26 -13.50 -2.52 -9.52
CA GLU A 26 -13.98 -1.70 -10.64
C GLU A 26 -14.01 -2.43 -11.98
N ILE A 27 -13.26 -3.53 -12.16
CA ILE A 27 -13.23 -4.32 -13.40
C ILE A 27 -14.65 -4.79 -13.78
N GLY A 28 -14.99 -4.64 -15.07
CA GLY A 28 -16.29 -5.00 -15.64
C GLY A 28 -17.38 -3.93 -15.45
N ALA A 29 -18.53 -4.11 -16.11
CA ALA A 29 -19.58 -3.07 -16.15
C ALA A 29 -20.23 -2.78 -14.77
N PHE A 30 -20.48 -1.51 -14.49
CA PHE A 30 -21.22 -1.02 -13.30
C PHE A 30 -22.74 -1.07 -13.46
N THR A 31 -23.22 -1.10 -14.69
CA THR A 31 -24.64 -1.13 -15.03
C THR A 31 -25.03 -2.49 -15.59
N MET A 32 -26.31 -2.83 -15.42
CA MET A 32 -26.96 -3.95 -16.10
C MET A 32 -27.40 -3.50 -17.49
N THR A 33 -27.85 -4.45 -18.33
CA THR A 33 -28.41 -4.14 -19.66
C THR A 33 -29.66 -3.26 -19.59
N SER A 34 -30.36 -3.25 -18.45
CA SER A 34 -31.46 -2.35 -18.15
C SER A 34 -31.04 -0.91 -17.83
N GLY A 35 -29.74 -0.62 -17.73
CA GLY A 35 -29.21 0.67 -17.27
C GLY A 35 -29.14 0.82 -15.75
N ALA A 36 -29.75 -0.09 -14.98
CA ALA A 36 -29.68 -0.06 -13.52
C ALA A 36 -28.27 -0.35 -12.99
N TYR A 37 -27.87 0.29 -11.89
CA TYR A 37 -26.58 0.05 -11.26
C TYR A 37 -26.53 -1.29 -10.52
N LYS A 38 -25.38 -1.96 -10.60
CA LYS A 38 -25.10 -3.19 -9.83
C LYS A 38 -24.82 -2.83 -8.37
N TRP A 39 -25.88 -2.79 -7.57
CA TRP A 39 -25.80 -2.45 -6.14
C TRP A 39 -24.74 -3.23 -5.34
N PRO A 40 -24.56 -4.57 -5.52
CA PRO A 40 -23.52 -5.30 -4.81
C PRO A 40 -22.11 -4.76 -5.07
N LYS A 41 -21.83 -4.32 -6.30
CA LYS A 41 -20.53 -3.76 -6.69
C LYS A 41 -20.29 -2.42 -6.00
N LEU A 42 -21.27 -1.52 -6.03
CA LEU A 42 -21.19 -0.23 -5.33
C LEU A 42 -20.99 -0.43 -3.82
N ARG A 43 -21.73 -1.35 -3.21
CA ARG A 43 -21.61 -1.67 -1.78
C ARG A 43 -20.22 -2.19 -1.41
N ASN A 44 -19.62 -3.02 -2.25
CA ASN A 44 -18.28 -3.56 -1.99
C ASN A 44 -17.21 -2.47 -2.07
N ILE A 45 -17.26 -1.60 -3.08
CA ILE A 45 -16.35 -0.46 -3.20
C ILE A 45 -16.51 0.49 -2.00
N ALA A 46 -17.76 0.83 -1.66
CA ALA A 46 -18.04 1.70 -0.52
C ALA A 46 -17.47 1.15 0.79
N ARG A 47 -17.55 -0.17 1.02
CA ARG A 47 -16.96 -0.80 2.20
C ARG A 47 -15.45 -0.60 2.28
N VAL A 48 -14.72 -0.77 1.18
CA VAL A 48 -13.27 -0.54 1.13
C VAL A 48 -12.95 0.93 1.39
N VAL A 49 -13.68 1.86 0.76
CA VAL A 49 -13.52 3.30 0.98
C VAL A 49 -13.74 3.67 2.45
N SER A 50 -14.76 3.10 3.10
CA SER A 50 -14.98 3.31 4.54
C SER A 50 -13.83 2.80 5.41
N GLN A 51 -13.18 1.69 5.04
CA GLN A 51 -12.00 1.20 5.75
C GLN A 51 -10.80 2.14 5.57
N ILE A 52 -10.59 2.67 4.36
CA ILE A 52 -9.55 3.67 4.08
C ILE A 52 -9.78 4.91 4.94
N HIS A 53 -11.03 5.37 5.05
CA HIS A 53 -11.39 6.49 5.88
C HIS A 53 -11.06 6.24 7.37
N ALA A 54 -11.38 5.04 7.88
CA ALA A 54 -11.07 4.67 9.26
C ALA A 54 -9.56 4.69 9.58
N PHE A 55 -8.68 4.45 8.59
CA PHE A 55 -7.24 4.62 8.78
C PHE A 55 -6.82 6.10 8.89
N GLN A 56 -7.50 6.99 8.16
CA GLN A 56 -7.22 8.43 8.16
C GLN A 56 -7.68 9.13 9.45
N GLU A 57 -8.76 8.65 10.08
CA GLU A 57 -9.27 9.19 11.34
C GLU A 57 -8.29 9.03 12.51
N ARG A 58 -7.34 8.09 12.43
CA ARG A 58 -6.41 7.77 13.51
C ARG A 58 -5.05 8.44 13.29
N LEU A 59 -4.86 9.57 13.95
CA LEU A 59 -3.58 10.27 13.96
C LEU A 59 -2.57 9.57 14.87
N TYR A 60 -1.30 9.61 14.47
CA TYR A 60 -0.20 9.19 15.32
C TYR A 60 0.00 10.21 16.45
N PRO A 61 0.25 9.75 17.69
CA PRO A 61 0.43 10.64 18.85
C PRO A 61 1.81 11.32 18.89
N TYR A 62 2.53 11.39 17.77
CA TYR A 62 3.86 12.00 17.72
C TYR A 62 3.74 13.53 17.61
N PRO A 63 4.47 14.29 18.43
CA PRO A 63 4.51 15.74 18.28
C PRO A 63 5.17 16.11 16.94
N PRO A 64 4.71 17.19 16.29
CA PRO A 64 5.35 17.67 15.07
C PRO A 64 6.74 18.26 15.39
N ASP A 65 7.75 17.85 14.63
CA ASP A 65 9.09 18.43 14.63
C ASP A 65 9.36 19.05 13.24
N PRO A 66 9.21 20.38 13.09
CA PRO A 66 9.37 21.05 11.79
C PRO A 66 10.78 20.96 11.21
N GLU A 67 11.81 21.00 12.06
CA GLU A 67 13.22 20.95 11.64
C GLU A 67 13.55 19.57 11.07
N LEU A 68 13.19 18.52 11.81
CA LEU A 68 13.35 17.14 11.35
C LEU A 68 12.57 16.89 10.06
N GLN A 69 11.34 17.38 9.96
CA GLN A 69 10.54 17.25 8.75
C GLN A 69 11.20 17.95 7.54
N ALA A 70 11.71 19.17 7.71
CA ALA A 70 12.40 19.89 6.64
C ALA A 70 13.66 19.14 6.18
N TYR A 71 14.47 18.66 7.13
CA TYR A 71 15.64 17.83 6.85
C TYR A 71 15.28 16.56 6.08
N LEU A 72 14.26 15.82 6.51
CA LEU A 72 13.80 14.60 5.84
C LEU A 72 13.27 14.88 4.43
N ARG A 73 12.50 15.96 4.22
CA ARG A 73 12.03 16.38 2.90
C ARG A 73 13.19 16.73 1.96
N GLY A 74 14.19 17.47 2.45
CA GLY A 74 15.39 17.78 1.68
C GLY A 74 16.18 16.53 1.27
N ARG A 75 16.30 15.56 2.17
CA ARG A 75 16.93 14.26 1.85
C ARG A 75 16.12 13.47 0.82
N LEU A 76 14.81 13.36 0.99
CA LEU A 76 13.95 12.66 0.02
C LEU A 76 14.05 13.30 -1.37
N ALA A 77 14.06 14.64 -1.46
CA ALA A 77 14.23 15.33 -2.74
C ALA A 77 15.61 15.04 -3.38
N ARG A 78 16.68 15.05 -2.58
CA ARG A 78 18.04 14.75 -3.05
C ARG A 78 18.17 13.33 -3.60
N PHE A 79 17.56 12.35 -2.93
CA PHE A 79 17.69 10.92 -3.27
C PHE A 79 16.53 10.36 -4.08
N GLY A 80 15.47 11.14 -4.35
CA GLY A 80 14.25 10.65 -5.01
C GLY A 80 14.44 10.18 -6.45
N ARG A 81 15.57 10.52 -7.08
CA ARG A 81 15.96 10.06 -8.44
C ARG A 81 17.12 9.07 -8.41
N CYS A 82 17.65 8.76 -7.24
CA CYS A 82 18.74 7.81 -7.08
C CYS A 82 18.20 6.40 -6.93
N ASP A 83 18.90 5.42 -7.48
CA ASP A 83 18.66 4.02 -7.17
C ASP A 83 19.19 3.74 -5.74
N ILE A 84 18.31 3.92 -4.75
CA ILE A 84 18.65 3.75 -3.34
C ILE A 84 19.13 2.33 -3.04
N PRO A 85 18.53 1.24 -3.58
CA PRO A 85 19.09 -0.09 -3.49
C PRO A 85 20.52 -0.22 -4.02
N LEU A 86 20.84 0.39 -5.16
CA LEU A 86 22.21 0.42 -5.70
C LEU A 86 23.17 1.16 -4.74
N LEU A 87 22.77 2.35 -4.28
CA LEU A 87 23.56 3.14 -3.31
C LEU A 87 23.75 2.43 -1.97
N ALA A 88 22.76 1.64 -1.54
CA ALA A 88 22.82 0.86 -0.32
C ALA A 88 23.66 -0.42 -0.51
N SER A 89 23.75 -0.95 -1.74
CA SER A 89 24.55 -2.15 -2.03
C SER A 89 26.06 -1.89 -1.86
N ASP A 90 26.51 -0.66 -2.14
CA ASP A 90 27.87 -0.19 -1.86
C ASP A 90 28.16 -0.08 -0.35
N ASN A 91 27.12 -0.05 0.49
CA ASN A 91 27.21 0.05 1.95
C ASN A 91 26.63 -1.20 2.62
N HIS A 92 27.42 -2.27 2.64
CA HIS A 92 27.04 -3.63 3.09
C HIS A 92 26.40 -3.74 4.48
N ILE A 93 26.49 -2.71 5.33
CA ILE A 93 25.90 -2.69 6.67
C ILE A 93 24.39 -2.39 6.64
N ASN A 94 23.91 -1.67 5.62
CA ASN A 94 22.53 -1.15 5.57
C ASN A 94 21.61 -1.88 4.58
N PHE A 95 22.12 -2.88 3.86
CA PHE A 95 21.37 -3.57 2.81
C PHE A 95 20.66 -4.83 3.35
N SER A 96 19.42 -4.68 3.80
CA SER A 96 18.52 -5.82 4.01
C SER A 96 17.78 -6.14 2.71
N GLN A 97 18.31 -7.05 1.91
CA GLN A 97 17.60 -7.54 0.72
C GLN A 97 16.32 -8.25 1.19
N MET A 98 15.14 -7.67 0.92
CA MET A 98 13.87 -8.24 1.34
C MET A 98 13.73 -9.69 0.83
N PRO A 99 13.65 -10.71 1.71
CA PRO A 99 13.63 -12.12 1.30
C PRO A 99 12.38 -12.49 0.47
N ALA A 100 11.29 -11.73 0.63
CA ALA A 100 10.04 -11.93 -0.11
C ALA A 100 10.18 -11.67 -1.62
N ALA A 101 10.94 -10.65 -2.02
CA ALA A 101 11.13 -10.30 -3.44
C ALA A 101 11.92 -11.39 -4.19
N ARG A 102 12.92 -12.00 -3.54
CA ARG A 102 13.67 -13.12 -4.13
C ARG A 102 12.77 -14.35 -4.34
N ARG A 103 11.92 -14.70 -3.37
CA ARG A 103 11.01 -15.86 -3.47
C ARG A 103 9.98 -15.72 -4.60
N ILE A 104 9.41 -14.52 -4.78
CA ILE A 104 8.48 -14.25 -5.88
C ILE A 104 9.21 -14.33 -7.23
N HIS A 105 10.42 -13.76 -7.31
CA HIS A 105 11.22 -13.86 -8.52
C HIS A 105 11.59 -15.31 -8.86
N ASP A 106 11.98 -16.12 -7.87
CA ASP A 106 12.36 -17.52 -8.06
C ASP A 106 11.19 -18.43 -8.41
N THR A 107 9.98 -18.12 -7.93
CA THR A 107 8.75 -18.84 -8.31
C THR A 107 8.34 -18.48 -9.73
N LEU A 108 8.34 -17.20 -10.10
CA LEU A 108 8.07 -16.76 -11.47
C LEU A 108 9.09 -17.31 -12.47
N ARG A 109 10.38 -17.38 -12.09
CA ARG A 109 11.44 -17.97 -12.91
C ARG A 109 11.22 -19.47 -13.13
N ARG A 110 10.83 -20.21 -12.09
CA ARG A 110 10.48 -21.64 -12.21
C ARG A 110 9.27 -21.87 -13.10
N VAL A 111 8.22 -21.06 -12.94
CA VAL A 111 7.03 -21.12 -13.80
C VAL A 111 7.41 -20.86 -15.26
N LYS A 112 8.23 -19.84 -15.54
CA LYS A 112 8.71 -19.53 -16.90
C LYS A 112 9.51 -20.70 -17.52
N ALA A 113 10.37 -21.35 -16.73
CA ALA A 113 11.14 -22.52 -17.18
C ALA A 113 10.28 -23.78 -17.41
N SER A 114 9.07 -23.82 -16.84
CA SER A 114 8.12 -24.94 -17.02
C SER A 114 7.30 -24.84 -18.32
N PHE A 115 7.42 -23.71 -19.03
CA PHE A 115 6.74 -23.44 -20.31
C PHE A 115 7.69 -23.53 -21.52
N GLN A 116 8.91 -24.05 -21.34
CA GLN A 116 9.85 -24.42 -22.41
C GLN A 116 9.99 -25.93 -22.44
#